data_AF-A0A7X6SX19-F1
#
_entry.id   AF-A0A7X6SX19-F1
#
_cell.length_a   1.000
_cell.length_b   1.000
_cell.length_c   1.000
_cell.angle_alpha   90.00
_cell.angle_beta   90.00
_cell.angle_gamma   90.00
#
_symmetry.space_group_name_H-M   'P 1'
#
loop_
_entity.id
_entity.type
_entity.pdbx_description
1 polymer ?
#
loop_
_entity_poly.entity_id
_entity_poly.type
_entity_poly.pdbx_seq_one_letter_code
_entity_poly.pdbx_strand_id
1 'polypeptide(L)'
;MADQFKTVRREGVFELTQRGSRFIGICRPIETEHDAQKLLEDSRILYPEARHYVYAWRTNIPYLLQRFSDDGEPHGTGGRQLLEALLREEVDRAAIVVIRYFGGILLGTGGLSRAYAGAARGALMKAEPVQFLQCQAFLLEADYADFHQIGGRLQMDNYFLEAPDFG
;
A
#
# COMPACT_ATOMS: atom_id res chain seq x y z
N MET A 1 -6.05 -20.09 3.98
CA MET A 1 -5.76 -18.67 3.68
C MET A 1 -5.79 -18.54 2.17
N ALA A 2 -6.14 -17.39 1.61
CA ALA A 2 -6.05 -17.24 0.16
C ALA A 2 -4.56 -17.29 -0.22
N ASP A 3 -4.19 -18.25 -1.08
CA ASP A 3 -2.80 -18.45 -1.56
C ASP A 3 -2.27 -17.25 -2.37
N GLN A 4 -3.14 -16.27 -2.60
CA GLN A 4 -2.84 -15.05 -3.32
C GLN A 4 -3.65 -13.87 -2.77
N PHE A 5 -3.03 -12.69 -2.73
CA PHE A 5 -3.70 -11.42 -2.43
C PHE A 5 -3.05 -10.29 -3.23
N LYS A 6 -3.79 -9.22 -3.53
CA LYS A 6 -3.22 -8.04 -4.16
C LYS A 6 -2.69 -7.10 -3.07
N THR A 7 -1.49 -6.58 -3.25
CA THR A 7 -0.88 -5.59 -2.36
C THR A 7 -0.16 -4.53 -3.18
N VAL A 8 0.71 -3.72 -2.57
CA VAL A 8 1.56 -2.75 -3.27
C VAL A 8 3.03 -3.16 -3.13
N ARG A 9 3.82 -2.98 -4.18
CA ARG A 9 5.22 -3.44 -4.22
C ARG A 9 6.14 -2.59 -3.36
N ARG A 10 5.88 -1.28 -3.30
CA ARG A 10 6.79 -0.29 -2.70
C ARG A 10 6.02 0.91 -2.17
N GLU A 11 6.75 1.84 -1.56
CA GLU A 11 6.19 3.15 -1.27
C GLU A 11 5.88 3.93 -2.56
N GLY A 12 4.68 4.50 -2.63
CA GLY A 12 4.24 5.41 -3.67
C GLY A 12 3.83 6.74 -3.09
N VAL A 13 4.38 7.83 -3.63
CA VAL A 13 4.04 9.20 -3.27
C VAL A 13 3.37 9.90 -4.44
N PHE A 14 2.30 10.63 -4.19
CA PHE A 14 1.59 11.41 -5.19
C PHE A 14 1.06 12.72 -4.60
N GLU A 15 1.21 13.81 -5.34
CA GLU A 15 0.72 15.12 -4.94
C GLU A 15 -0.40 15.59 -5.86
N LEU A 16 -1.46 16.14 -5.25
CA LEU A 16 -2.60 16.77 -5.91
C LEU A 16 -2.83 18.16 -5.32
N THR A 17 -2.94 19.17 -6.18
CA THR A 17 -3.35 20.52 -5.77
C THR A 17 -4.76 20.83 -6.27
N GLN A 18 -5.66 21.23 -5.36
CA GLN A 18 -7.05 21.57 -5.66
C GLN A 18 -7.41 22.91 -5.01
N ARG A 19 -7.73 23.93 -5.82
CA ARG A 19 -8.08 25.31 -5.38
C ARG A 19 -7.11 25.85 -4.30
N GLY A 20 -5.82 25.69 -4.55
CA GLY A 20 -4.74 26.13 -3.64
C GLY A 20 -4.47 25.20 -2.47
N SER A 21 -5.35 24.26 -2.14
CA SER A 21 -5.06 23.22 -1.13
C SER A 21 -4.20 22.13 -1.73
N ARG A 22 -3.16 21.72 -1.01
CA ARG A 22 -2.22 20.67 -1.43
C ARG A 22 -2.48 19.39 -0.64
N PHE A 23 -2.57 18.27 -1.35
CA PHE A 23 -2.81 16.93 -0.82
C PHE A 23 -1.67 16.03 -1.25
N ILE A 24 -0.92 15.50 -0.29
CA ILE A 24 0.22 14.62 -0.54
C ILE A 24 -0.17 13.24 -0.03
N GLY A 25 -0.45 12.32 -0.93
CA GLY A 25 -0.73 10.93 -0.61
C GLY A 25 0.55 10.10 -0.59
N ILE A 26 0.67 9.26 0.43
CA ILE A 26 1.73 8.26 0.58
C ILE A 26 1.05 6.92 0.80
N CYS A 27 1.38 5.93 -0.02
CA CYS A 27 0.92 4.56 0.14
C CYS A 27 2.12 3.63 0.30
N ARG A 28 2.09 2.70 1.25
CA ARG A 28 3.19 1.77 1.53
C ARG A 28 2.65 0.37 1.84
N PRO A 29 3.36 -0.71 1.48
CA PRO A 29 3.04 -2.04 2.00
C PRO A 29 3.24 -2.07 3.52
N ILE A 30 2.43 -2.88 4.21
CA ILE A 30 2.51 -3.10 5.65
C ILE A 30 2.42 -4.59 5.94
N GLU A 31 3.16 -5.09 6.92
CA GLU A 31 3.01 -6.47 7.41
C GLU A 31 2.23 -6.51 8.71
N THR A 32 2.32 -5.43 9.49
CA THR A 32 1.71 -5.29 10.80
C THR A 32 0.97 -3.96 10.93
N GLU A 33 0.12 -3.85 11.96
CA GLU A 33 -0.48 -2.56 12.32
C GLU A 33 0.56 -1.52 12.75
N HIS A 34 1.68 -1.97 13.31
CA HIS A 34 2.78 -1.10 13.70
C HIS A 34 3.42 -0.39 12.49
N ASP A 35 3.55 -1.07 11.35
CA ASP A 35 4.07 -0.46 10.11
C ASP A 35 3.17 0.68 9.62
N ALA A 36 1.85 0.53 9.77
CA ALA A 36 0.89 1.57 9.41
C ALA A 36 0.97 2.79 10.35
N GLN A 37 1.15 2.55 11.65
CA GLN A 37 1.37 3.62 12.63
C GLN A 37 2.69 4.34 12.35
N LYS A 38 3.75 3.60 12.04
CA LYS A 38 5.05 4.16 11.66
C LYS A 38 4.95 5.02 10.41
N LEU A 39 4.19 4.61 9.39
CA LEU A 39 3.94 5.45 8.21
C LEU A 39 3.30 6.81 8.59
N LEU A 40 2.36 6.80 9.53
CA LEU A 40 1.74 8.03 10.02
C LEU A 40 2.72 8.91 10.79
N GLU A 41 3.58 8.33 11.62
CA GLU A 41 4.63 9.04 12.36
C GLU A 41 5.70 9.61 11.41
N ASP A 42 6.20 8.80 10.48
CA ASP A 42 7.12 9.20 9.42
C ASP A 42 6.53 10.39 8.62
N SER A 43 5.23 10.35 8.31
CA SER A 43 4.54 11.41 7.59
C SER A 43 4.51 12.73 8.38
N ARG A 44 4.33 12.68 9.71
CA ARG A 44 4.36 13.87 10.58
C ARG A 44 5.75 14.49 10.68
N ILE A 45 6.79 13.64 10.67
CA ILE A 45 8.19 14.08 10.67
C ILE A 45 8.56 14.71 9.33
N LEU A 46 8.15 14.09 8.23
CA LEU A 46 8.51 14.52 6.87
C LEU A 46 7.74 15.76 6.41
N TYR A 47 6.49 15.92 6.86
CA TYR A 47 5.62 17.03 6.49
C TYR A 47 5.16 17.83 7.70
N PRO A 48 6.08 18.47 8.44
CA PRO A 48 5.71 19.27 9.59
C PRO A 48 4.75 20.40 9.20
N GLU A 49 4.04 20.94 10.18
CA GLU A 49 3.05 22.03 10.02
C GLU A 49 1.78 21.69 9.22
N ALA A 50 1.64 20.47 8.68
CA ALA A 50 0.37 20.05 8.11
C ALA A 50 -0.69 19.91 9.21
N ARG A 51 -1.93 20.32 8.90
CA ARG A 51 -3.03 20.32 9.88
C ARG A 51 -3.74 18.98 9.99
N HIS A 52 -3.74 18.20 8.91
CA HIS A 52 -4.46 16.94 8.82
C HIS A 52 -3.60 15.88 8.14
N TYR A 53 -3.51 14.73 8.79
CA TYR A 53 -2.87 13.49 8.37
C TYR A 53 -3.94 12.40 8.33
N VAL A 54 -4.81 12.52 7.34
CA VAL A 54 -5.90 11.57 7.12
C VAL A 54 -5.29 10.25 6.72
N TYR A 55 -5.74 9.16 7.32
CA TYR A 55 -5.15 7.85 7.06
C TYR A 55 -6.21 6.77 6.86
N ALA A 56 -5.82 5.71 6.17
CA ALA A 56 -6.48 4.42 6.21
C ALA A 56 -5.50 3.29 5.98
N TRP A 57 -5.78 2.12 6.52
CA TRP A 57 -5.06 0.89 6.19
C TRP A 57 -5.97 -0.31 6.26
N ARG A 58 -5.58 -1.35 5.53
CA ARG A 58 -6.23 -2.65 5.51
C ARG A 58 -5.17 -3.74 5.60
N THR A 59 -5.39 -4.71 6.46
CA THR A 59 -4.61 -5.94 6.52
C THR A 59 -5.53 -7.13 6.79
N ASN A 60 -5.21 -8.29 6.23
CA ASN A 60 -5.88 -9.56 6.53
C ASN A 60 -5.08 -10.45 7.50
N ILE A 61 -3.97 -9.94 8.06
CA ILE A 61 -3.18 -10.64 9.07
C ILE A 61 -3.33 -9.94 10.43
N PRO A 62 -3.62 -10.69 11.52
CA PRO A 62 -4.00 -12.11 11.56
C PRO A 62 -5.48 -12.35 11.15
N TYR A 63 -6.27 -11.29 11.06
CA TYR A 63 -7.66 -11.27 10.61
C TYR A 63 -7.91 -9.98 9.81
N LEU A 64 -9.07 -9.86 9.16
CA LEU A 64 -9.43 -8.63 8.45
C LEU A 64 -9.54 -7.46 9.42
N LEU A 65 -8.58 -6.54 9.34
CA LEU A 65 -8.54 -5.29 10.05
C LEU A 65 -8.59 -4.15 9.05
N GLN A 66 -9.52 -3.22 9.27
CA GLN A 66 -9.64 -1.99 8.51
C GLN A 66 -9.71 -0.83 9.49
N ARG A 67 -8.87 0.17 9.28
CA ARG A 67 -8.89 1.40 10.07
C ARG A 67 -8.78 2.60 9.18
N PHE A 68 -9.42 3.68 9.60
CA PHE A 68 -9.33 4.97 8.94
C PHE A 68 -9.64 6.09 9.92
N SER A 69 -9.16 7.30 9.62
CA SER A 69 -9.45 8.51 10.38
C SER A 69 -9.49 9.71 9.45
N ASP A 70 -10.46 10.60 9.70
CA ASP A 70 -10.53 11.91 9.05
C ASP A 70 -9.58 12.95 9.68
N ASP A 71 -8.90 12.63 10.79
CA ASP A 71 -7.91 13.48 11.47
C ASP A 71 -8.36 14.95 11.65
N GLY A 72 -9.61 15.18 12.06
CA GLY A 72 -10.17 16.52 12.27
C GLY A 72 -10.77 17.18 11.01
N GLU A 73 -10.70 16.52 9.84
CA GLU A 73 -11.53 16.89 8.70
C GLU A 73 -13.02 16.61 8.98
N PRO A 74 -13.94 17.24 8.22
CA PRO A 74 -15.36 16.93 8.33
C PRO A 74 -15.62 15.43 8.15
N HIS A 75 -16.51 14.88 8.98
CA HIS A 75 -16.76 13.45 9.05
C HIS A 75 -17.07 12.82 7.68
N GLY A 76 -16.35 11.75 7.34
CA GLY A 76 -16.52 10.97 6.11
C GLY A 76 -15.89 11.57 4.85
N THR A 77 -15.18 12.70 4.96
CA THR A 77 -14.59 13.37 3.80
C THR A 77 -13.17 12.93 3.45
N GLY A 78 -12.46 12.28 4.37
CA GLY A 78 -11.07 11.88 4.17
C GLY A 78 -10.87 10.38 4.33
N GLY A 79 -10.85 9.89 5.57
CA GLY A 79 -10.39 8.54 5.92
C GLY A 79 -11.18 7.46 5.20
N ARG A 80 -12.49 7.64 5.07
CA ARG A 80 -13.34 6.70 4.31
C ARG A 80 -12.95 6.64 2.83
N GLN A 81 -12.55 7.77 2.23
CA GLN A 81 -12.14 7.82 0.82
C GLN A 81 -10.82 7.07 0.59
N LEU A 82 -9.88 7.15 1.53
CA LEU A 82 -8.63 6.40 1.48
C LEU A 82 -8.90 4.89 1.60
N LEU A 83 -9.76 4.48 2.55
CA LEU A 83 -10.12 3.08 2.68
C LEU A 83 -10.84 2.56 1.43
N GLU A 84 -11.79 3.33 0.88
CA GLU A 84 -12.49 2.98 -0.36
C GLU A 84 -11.51 2.81 -1.54
N ALA A 85 -10.40 3.56 -1.59
CA ALA A 85 -9.38 3.39 -2.63
C ALA A 85 -8.69 2.01 -2.55
N LEU A 86 -8.33 1.56 -1.34
CA LEU A 86 -7.80 0.21 -1.11
C LEU A 86 -8.81 -0.86 -1.49
N LEU A 87 -10.07 -0.69 -1.05
CA LEU A 87 -11.15 -1.66 -1.29
C LEU A 87 -11.47 -1.83 -2.78
N ARG A 88 -11.61 -0.72 -3.53
CA ARG A 88 -11.95 -0.75 -4.96
C ARG A 88 -10.86 -1.38 -5.81
N GLU A 89 -9.61 -1.21 -5.41
CA GLU A 89 -8.47 -1.82 -6.09
C GLU A 89 -8.14 -3.21 -5.53
N GLU A 90 -8.94 -3.73 -4.60
CA GLU A 90 -8.78 -5.03 -3.92
C GLU A 90 -7.40 -5.19 -3.25
N VAL A 91 -6.79 -4.08 -2.85
CA VAL A 91 -5.48 -4.04 -2.20
C VAL A 91 -5.63 -4.35 -0.71
N ASP A 92 -4.85 -5.33 -0.26
CA ASP A 92 -4.69 -5.71 1.13
C ASP A 92 -3.23 -5.51 1.58
N ARG A 93 -3.00 -5.51 2.90
CA ARG A 93 -1.69 -5.29 3.52
C ARG A 93 -1.01 -4.00 3.06
N ALA A 94 -1.78 -2.92 3.05
CA ALA A 94 -1.29 -1.61 2.67
C ALA A 94 -1.88 -0.50 3.55
N ALA A 95 -1.11 0.56 3.74
CA ALA A 95 -1.52 1.78 4.40
C ALA A 95 -1.43 2.97 3.45
N ILE A 96 -2.30 3.97 3.66
CA ILE A 96 -2.31 5.25 2.97
C ILE A 96 -2.40 6.36 4.02
N VAL A 97 -1.57 7.37 3.88
CA VAL A 97 -1.68 8.65 4.59
C VAL A 97 -1.79 9.77 3.56
N VAL A 98 -2.76 10.66 3.70
CA VAL A 98 -2.87 11.87 2.90
C VAL A 98 -2.70 13.08 3.82
N ILE A 99 -1.60 13.79 3.58
CA ILE A 99 -1.24 15.02 4.26
C ILE A 99 -1.90 16.18 3.54
N ARG A 100 -2.59 17.07 4.27
CA ARG A 100 -3.22 18.25 3.69
C ARG A 100 -2.64 19.55 4.21
N TYR A 101 -2.29 20.43 3.29
CA TYR A 101 -2.07 21.85 3.54
C TYR A 101 -3.26 22.67 3.03
N PHE A 102 -3.83 23.52 3.90
CA PHE A 102 -4.97 24.36 3.56
C PHE A 102 -4.55 25.52 2.64
N GLY A 103 -5.29 25.72 1.55
CA GLY A 103 -4.98 26.70 0.51
C GLY A 103 -5.67 28.06 0.63
N GLY A 104 -6.30 28.37 1.76
CA GLY A 104 -7.07 29.60 1.94
C GLY A 104 -8.51 29.55 1.40
N ILE A 105 -8.85 28.56 0.56
CA ILE A 105 -10.18 28.42 -0.04
C ILE A 105 -10.85 27.11 0.40
N LEU A 106 -12.08 27.22 0.91
CA LEU A 106 -12.88 26.05 1.27
C LEU A 106 -13.33 25.27 0.03
N LEU A 107 -13.13 23.95 0.06
CA LEU A 107 -13.50 23.03 -1.03
C LEU A 107 -14.96 22.55 -0.95
N GLY A 108 -15.61 22.70 0.21
CA GLY A 108 -16.84 22.00 0.54
C GLY A 108 -16.63 20.49 0.71
N THR A 109 -17.59 19.80 1.32
CA THR A 109 -17.50 18.35 1.64
C THR A 109 -17.27 17.49 0.40
N GLY A 110 -18.00 17.74 -0.68
CA GLY A 110 -17.85 16.99 -1.94
C GLY A 110 -16.53 17.25 -2.66
N GLY A 111 -16.04 18.51 -2.64
CA GLY A 111 -14.74 18.85 -3.22
C GLY A 111 -13.58 18.24 -2.44
N LEU A 112 -13.67 18.27 -1.11
CA LEU A 112 -12.70 17.67 -0.21
C LEU A 112 -12.62 16.14 -0.39
N SER A 113 -13.79 15.48 -0.42
CA SER A 113 -13.87 14.03 -0.62
C SER A 113 -13.23 13.60 -1.94
N ARG A 114 -13.47 14.33 -3.04
CA ARG A 114 -12.84 14.04 -4.33
C ARG A 114 -11.32 14.27 -4.30
N ALA A 115 -10.84 15.29 -3.60
CA ALA A 115 -9.42 15.54 -3.48
C ALA A 115 -8.68 14.43 -2.71
N TYR A 116 -9.25 13.97 -1.59
CA TYR A 116 -8.71 12.84 -0.84
C TYR A 116 -8.72 11.55 -1.65
N ALA A 117 -9.83 11.23 -2.31
CA ALA A 117 -9.93 10.05 -3.18
C ALA A 117 -8.89 10.10 -4.31
N GLY A 118 -8.71 11.27 -4.94
CA GLY A 118 -7.73 11.46 -6.01
C GLY A 118 -6.29 11.29 -5.53
N ALA A 119 -5.94 11.90 -4.39
CA ALA A 119 -4.60 11.78 -3.81
C ALA A 119 -4.29 10.34 -3.37
N ALA A 120 -5.24 9.68 -2.71
CA ALA A 120 -5.11 8.29 -2.27
C ALA A 120 -4.90 7.33 -3.45
N ARG A 121 -5.73 7.47 -4.49
CA ARG A 121 -5.60 6.63 -5.70
C ARG A 121 -4.28 6.88 -6.42
N GLY A 122 -3.86 8.15 -6.55
CA GLY A 122 -2.58 8.48 -7.16
C GLY A 122 -1.41 7.85 -6.41
N ALA A 123 -1.40 7.91 -5.08
CA ALA A 123 -0.36 7.30 -4.26
C ALA A 123 -0.36 5.76 -4.38
N LEU A 124 -1.54 5.13 -4.35
CA LEU A 124 -1.71 3.69 -4.52
C LEU A 124 -1.18 3.23 -5.89
N MET A 125 -1.47 3.95 -6.97
CA MET A 125 -0.94 3.60 -8.30
C MET A 125 0.57 3.75 -8.38
N LYS A 126 1.13 4.77 -7.71
CA LYS A 126 2.59 4.96 -7.60
C LYS A 126 3.27 3.89 -6.74
N ALA A 127 2.55 3.28 -5.83
CA ALA A 127 3.01 2.17 -4.99
C ALA A 127 3.08 0.84 -5.74
N GLU A 128 2.65 0.81 -7.01
CA GLU A 128 2.62 -0.35 -7.91
C GLU A 128 1.85 -1.53 -7.32
N PRO A 129 0.51 -1.56 -7.52
CA PRO A 129 -0.29 -2.70 -7.10
C PRO A 129 0.16 -3.98 -7.80
N VAL A 130 0.39 -5.04 -7.03
CA VAL A 130 0.91 -6.33 -7.49
C VAL A 130 0.16 -7.49 -6.85
N GLN A 131 0.13 -8.63 -7.54
CA GLN A 131 -0.31 -9.88 -6.94
C GLN A 131 0.82 -10.48 -6.12
N PHE A 132 0.56 -10.74 -4.85
CA PHE A 132 1.43 -11.51 -3.99
C PHE A 132 0.94 -12.96 -3.96
N LEU A 133 1.88 -13.90 -4.09
CA LEU A 133 1.66 -15.34 -3.99
C LEU A 133 2.37 -15.85 -2.74
N GLN A 134 1.65 -16.59 -1.91
CA GLN A 134 2.29 -17.26 -0.78
C GLN A 134 3.03 -18.49 -1.30
N CYS A 135 4.36 -18.43 -1.24
CA CYS A 135 5.23 -19.54 -1.65
C CYS A 135 5.78 -20.28 -0.43
N GLN A 136 6.08 -21.57 -0.61
CA GLN A 136 6.89 -22.34 0.31
C GLN A 136 8.26 -22.57 -0.33
N ALA A 137 9.32 -22.22 0.40
CA ALA A 137 10.69 -22.48 -0.04
C ALA A 137 11.07 -23.93 0.26
N PHE A 138 11.77 -24.57 -0.67
CA PHE A 138 12.34 -25.90 -0.53
C PHE A 138 13.81 -25.84 -0.91
N LEU A 139 14.66 -26.53 -0.15
CA LEU A 139 16.03 -26.81 -0.55
C LEU A 139 16.07 -28.15 -1.26
N LEU A 140 16.69 -28.19 -2.43
CA LEU A 140 16.92 -29.41 -3.19
C LEU A 140 18.41 -29.56 -3.46
N GLU A 141 18.98 -30.65 -2.95
CA GLU A 141 20.34 -31.07 -3.25
C GLU A 141 20.28 -32.14 -4.35
N ALA A 142 21.10 -31.97 -5.39
CA ALA A 142 21.16 -32.90 -6.51
C ALA A 142 22.57 -32.91 -7.09
N ASP A 143 22.90 -33.99 -7.80
CA ASP A 143 24.16 -34.07 -8.53
C ASP A 143 24.20 -33.04 -9.66
N TYR A 144 25.40 -32.52 -9.95
CA TYR A 144 25.59 -31.55 -11.04
C TYR A 144 25.10 -32.08 -12.39
N ALA A 145 25.16 -33.39 -12.60
CA ALA A 145 24.67 -34.05 -13.82
C ALA A 145 23.15 -33.84 -14.04
N ASP A 146 22.36 -33.74 -12.95
CA ASP A 146 20.91 -33.62 -13.01
C ASP A 146 20.42 -32.17 -13.00
N PHE A 147 21.31 -31.20 -12.74
CA PHE A 147 20.98 -29.79 -12.54
C PHE A 147 20.09 -29.20 -13.65
N HIS A 148 20.48 -29.38 -14.92
CA HIS A 148 19.73 -28.83 -16.04
C HIS A 148 18.36 -29.50 -16.24
N GLN A 149 18.28 -30.81 -16.02
CA GLN A 149 17.04 -31.57 -16.17
C GLN A 149 16.04 -31.18 -15.09
N ILE A 150 16.49 -31.12 -13.83
CA ILE A 150 15.67 -30.74 -12.67
C ILE A 150 15.24 -29.28 -12.81
N GLY A 151 16.16 -28.37 -13.12
CA GLY A 151 15.84 -26.95 -13.30
C GLY A 151 14.80 -26.72 -14.39
N GLY A 152 14.95 -27.39 -15.55
CA GLY A 152 13.96 -27.32 -16.62
C GLY A 152 12.58 -27.85 -16.20
N ARG A 153 12.54 -28.94 -15.44
CA ARG A 153 11.28 -29.52 -14.96
C ARG A 153 10.57 -28.61 -13.96
N LEU A 154 11.30 -28.05 -13.00
CA LEU A 154 10.77 -27.15 -11.99
C LEU A 154 10.17 -25.88 -12.62
N GLN A 155 10.83 -25.31 -13.63
CA GLN A 155 10.30 -24.16 -14.37
C GLN A 155 9.01 -24.50 -15.12
N MET A 156 8.91 -25.68 -15.75
CA MET A 156 7.68 -26.12 -16.43
C MET A 156 6.52 -26.29 -15.46
N ASP A 157 6.80 -26.71 -14.23
CA ASP A 157 5.80 -26.92 -13.17
C ASP A 157 5.50 -25.63 -12.36
N ASN A 158 5.92 -24.44 -12.86
CA ASN A 158 5.73 -23.11 -12.27
C ASN A 158 6.42 -22.85 -10.92
N TYR A 159 7.55 -23.52 -10.66
CA TYR A 159 8.41 -23.18 -9.54
C TYR A 159 9.30 -21.99 -9.86
N PHE A 160 9.51 -21.13 -8.86
CA PHE A 160 10.51 -20.07 -8.90
C PHE A 160 11.84 -20.66 -8.43
N LEU A 161 12.87 -20.56 -9.26
CA LEU A 161 14.24 -20.98 -8.90
C LEU A 161 15.03 -19.78 -8.41
N GLU A 162 15.58 -19.89 -7.18
CA GLU A 162 16.60 -18.98 -6.69
C GLU A 162 17.98 -19.35 -7.30
N ALA A 163 18.98 -18.49 -7.10
CA ALA A 163 20.32 -18.74 -7.60
C ALA A 163 20.89 -20.03 -6.96
N PRO A 164 21.36 -21.01 -7.75
CA PRO A 164 21.91 -22.25 -7.22
C PRO A 164 23.27 -22.00 -6.55
N ASP A 165 23.52 -22.71 -5.46
CA ASP A 165 24.84 -22.87 -4.86
C ASP A 165 25.44 -24.19 -5.34
N PHE A 166 26.71 -24.18 -5.77
CA PHE A 166 27.41 -25.36 -6.26
C PHE A 166 28.39 -25.95 -5.23
N GLY A 167 28.48 -25.35 -4.03
CA GLY A 167 29.47 -25.70 -3.02
C GLY A 167 30.81 -25.02 -3.22
#